data_AF-A0A7X6Y939-F1
#
_entry.id   AF-A0A7X6Y939-F1
#
_cell.length_a   1.000
_cell.length_b   1.000
_cell.length_c   1.000
_cell.angle_alpha   90.00
_cell.angle_beta   90.00
_cell.angle_gamma   90.00
#
_symmetry.space_group_name_H-M   'P 1'
#
loop_
_entity.id
_entity.type
_entity.pdbx_description
1 polymer ?
#
loop_
_entity_poly.entity_id
_entity_poly.type
_entity_poly.pdbx_seq_one_letter_code
_entity_poly.pdbx_strand_id
1 'polypeptide(L)'
;RIKSGEVDPGRITKSVLVIDEAQDMDAHEFALVQALMERNEEMRVIAVGDDDQNIYEFRGASSKYLEQLITEYRAARYELVENYRSKSNLVDFTNRYVQKLPRRLKTTPIIPVQGSQGKLRVVHYRSSNLIVPLVEDVLSQQLPGTTCVLTKTNEEAMQVAGLLNKNGVQAKLIQSNEGFNLYNLLEIRFFVSRFHDAATYVINDGLWSGAINSLKSRFGSSPNLELCLNLIRDFDITNPTHKYKSDLEVFIRESKLEDFVRGDRETVFVSTIHKAKGREFDNVFLMLDQFYLNTAEAMRQLYVAMTRAKNNLMIHYNGDYLHSIKTEGLERVEDFREYEQPDQLMKQLSLKDVYLDFFDRRRHLIRYLKSGDELLVDEDGCLNIKGMPVLKFSNKFKNELQALRQGNYRPQKARVRFMVYWQKTDNEEEIPVILPELYFERKFQE
;
A
#
# COMPACT_ATOMS: atom_id res chain seq x y z
N ARG A 1 -16.27 8.59 28.61
CA ARG A 1 -15.95 10.02 28.39
C ARG A 1 -17.12 10.79 27.77
N ILE A 2 -17.41 10.67 26.46
CA ILE A 2 -18.57 11.39 25.86
C ILE A 2 -19.89 10.95 26.52
N LYS A 3 -20.15 9.64 26.56
CA LYS A 3 -21.35 9.08 27.21
C LYS A 3 -21.46 9.41 28.70
N SER A 4 -20.34 9.58 29.41
CA SER A 4 -20.31 9.95 30.83
C SER A 4 -20.33 11.47 31.09
N GLY A 5 -20.36 12.32 30.05
CA GLY A 5 -20.41 13.78 30.20
C GLY A 5 -19.08 14.43 30.60
N GLU A 6 -17.97 13.69 30.53
CA GLU A 6 -16.62 14.17 30.90
C GLU A 6 -15.90 14.92 29.77
N VAL A 7 -16.60 15.20 28.67
CA VAL A 7 -16.05 15.91 27.50
C VAL A 7 -16.69 17.28 27.45
N ASP A 8 -15.86 18.31 27.31
CA ASP A 8 -16.30 19.69 27.10
C ASP A 8 -17.29 19.75 25.91
N PRO A 9 -18.54 20.23 26.13
CA PRO A 9 -19.55 20.38 25.08
C PRO A 9 -19.03 21.09 23.83
N GLY A 10 -18.15 22.09 23.98
CA GLY A 10 -17.57 22.84 22.86
C GLY A 10 -16.74 21.99 21.90
N ARG A 11 -16.32 20.79 22.31
CA ARG A 11 -15.61 19.82 21.46
C ARG A 11 -16.53 18.89 20.67
N ILE A 12 -17.82 18.84 21.00
CA ILE A 12 -18.82 17.96 20.40
C ILE A 12 -20.02 18.73 19.81
N THR A 13 -20.02 20.06 19.87
CA THR A 13 -21.06 20.95 19.30
C THR A 13 -20.95 21.16 17.78
N LYS A 14 -20.15 20.36 17.06
CA LYS A 14 -20.10 20.48 15.60
C LYS A 14 -21.47 20.14 15.01
N SER A 15 -22.03 21.05 14.22
CA SER A 15 -23.37 20.89 13.64
C SER A 15 -23.42 19.87 12.50
N VAL A 16 -22.27 19.54 11.88
CA VAL A 16 -22.19 18.58 10.78
C VAL A 16 -21.00 17.66 10.99
N LEU A 17 -21.24 16.35 10.87
CA LEU A 17 -20.24 15.29 10.83
C LEU A 17 -20.28 14.65 9.44
N VAL A 18 -19.15 14.68 8.73
CA VAL A 18 -19.00 14.02 7.44
C VAL A 18 -18.10 12.80 7.63
N ILE A 19 -18.59 11.64 7.20
CA ILE A 19 -17.87 10.38 7.25
C ILE A 19 -17.63 9.96 5.81
N ASP A 20 -16.37 9.95 5.40
CA ASP A 20 -15.95 9.42 4.11
C ASP A 20 -15.61 7.93 4.24
N GLU A 21 -15.71 7.18 3.14
CA GLU A 21 -15.49 5.72 3.11
C GLU A 21 -16.25 4.96 4.22
N ALA A 22 -17.49 5.37 4.52
CA ALA A 22 -18.29 4.87 5.64
C ALA A 22 -18.56 3.35 5.60
N GLN A 23 -18.36 2.69 4.46
CA GLN A 23 -18.36 1.24 4.36
C GLN A 23 -17.23 0.58 5.15
N ASP A 24 -16.11 1.28 5.39
CA ASP A 24 -14.94 0.76 6.10
C ASP A 24 -15.01 0.97 7.61
N MET A 25 -16.10 1.55 8.10
CA MET A 25 -16.28 1.85 9.52
C MET A 25 -16.34 0.59 10.37
N ASP A 26 -15.67 0.61 11.52
CA ASP A 26 -15.71 -0.45 12.52
C ASP A 26 -16.71 -0.18 13.67
N ALA A 27 -16.79 -1.13 14.62
CA ALA A 27 -17.71 -1.03 15.75
C ALA A 27 -17.44 0.15 16.68
N HIS A 28 -16.17 0.51 16.87
CA HIS A 28 -15.76 1.59 17.77
C HIS A 28 -16.00 2.95 17.13
N GLU A 29 -15.68 3.08 15.85
CA GLU A 29 -15.95 4.28 15.05
C GLU A 29 -17.45 4.54 14.97
N PHE A 30 -18.26 3.52 14.70
CA PHE A 30 -19.72 3.68 14.70
C PHE A 30 -20.25 4.06 16.09
N ALA A 31 -19.75 3.42 17.17
CA ALA A 31 -20.15 3.77 18.52
C ALA A 31 -19.78 5.22 18.91
N LEU A 32 -18.69 5.75 18.35
CA LEU A 32 -18.32 7.17 18.50
C LEU A 32 -19.33 8.07 17.78
N VAL A 33 -19.70 7.75 16.54
CA VAL A 33 -20.74 8.48 15.78
C VAL A 33 -22.05 8.50 16.57
N GLN A 34 -22.50 7.36 17.08
CA GLN A 34 -23.70 7.26 17.90
C GLN A 34 -23.61 8.15 19.15
N ALA A 35 -22.49 8.10 19.88
CA ALA A 35 -22.29 8.90 21.08
C ALA A 35 -22.29 10.42 20.80
N LEU A 36 -21.81 10.85 19.63
CA LEU A 36 -21.87 12.24 19.20
C LEU A 36 -23.31 12.66 18.87
N MET A 37 -24.05 11.82 18.15
CA MET A 37 -25.48 12.05 17.83
C MET A 37 -26.35 12.15 19.07
N GLU A 38 -26.14 11.25 20.05
CA GLU A 38 -26.88 11.25 21.32
C GLU A 38 -26.65 12.51 22.17
N ARG A 39 -25.51 13.19 22.00
CA ARG A 39 -25.13 14.38 22.80
C ARG A 39 -25.39 15.71 22.09
N ASN A 40 -25.70 15.67 20.79
CA ASN A 40 -25.96 16.84 19.98
C ASN A 40 -27.12 16.55 19.02
N GLU A 41 -28.34 16.82 19.48
CA GLU A 41 -29.57 16.58 18.71
C GLU A 41 -29.63 17.37 17.39
N GLU A 42 -28.90 18.49 17.28
CA GLU A 42 -28.84 19.30 16.06
C GLU A 42 -27.77 18.79 15.06
N MET A 43 -26.96 17.80 15.43
CA MET A 43 -25.90 17.30 14.57
C MET A 43 -26.46 16.58 13.34
N ARG A 44 -26.01 17.00 12.16
CA ARG A 44 -26.29 16.34 10.89
C ARG A 44 -25.14 15.41 10.52
N VAL A 45 -25.45 14.13 10.28
CA VAL A 45 -24.47 13.16 9.82
C VAL A 45 -24.63 12.95 8.32
N ILE A 46 -23.53 13.08 7.58
CA ILE A 46 -23.44 12.77 6.16
C ILE A 46 -22.42 11.65 6.02
N ALA A 47 -22.88 10.45 5.68
CA ALA A 47 -22.03 9.30 5.42
C ALA A 47 -21.96 9.03 3.91
N VAL A 48 -20.74 9.00 3.37
CA VAL A 48 -20.44 8.70 1.97
C VAL A 48 -19.69 7.38 1.94
N GLY A 49 -20.09 6.46 1.05
CA GLY A 49 -19.43 5.17 0.94
C GLY A 49 -20.01 4.25 -0.13
N ASP A 50 -19.26 3.20 -0.46
CA ASP A 50 -19.63 2.17 -1.42
C ASP A 50 -19.52 0.77 -0.79
N ASP A 51 -20.67 0.13 -0.52
CA ASP A 51 -20.73 -1.19 0.11
C ASP A 51 -20.13 -2.33 -0.76
N ASP A 52 -20.05 -2.13 -2.08
CA ASP A 52 -19.38 -3.08 -2.98
C ASP A 52 -17.86 -3.04 -2.80
N GLN A 53 -17.32 -2.01 -2.14
CA GLN A 53 -15.89 -1.81 -1.90
C GLN A 53 -15.45 -2.13 -0.47
N ASN A 54 -16.30 -2.75 0.36
CA ASN A 54 -15.89 -3.22 1.68
C ASN A 54 -14.94 -4.44 1.55
N ILE A 55 -13.64 -4.22 1.79
CA ILE A 55 -12.59 -5.26 1.71
C ILE A 55 -11.67 -5.26 2.93
N TYR A 56 -12.10 -4.62 4.02
CA TYR A 56 -11.38 -4.56 5.29
C TYR A 56 -12.12 -5.28 6.42
N GLU A 57 -12.97 -6.27 6.10
CA GLU A 57 -13.71 -7.07 7.08
C GLU A 57 -12.78 -7.72 8.12
N PHE A 58 -11.57 -8.12 7.70
CA PHE A 58 -10.53 -8.66 8.59
C PHE A 58 -10.03 -7.67 9.67
N ARG A 59 -10.29 -6.37 9.51
CA ARG A 59 -10.00 -5.31 10.50
C ARG A 59 -11.22 -4.94 11.36
N GLY A 60 -12.35 -5.59 11.15
CA GLY A 60 -13.61 -5.29 11.84
C GLY A 60 -14.52 -4.31 11.09
N ALA A 61 -14.12 -3.84 9.91
CA ALA A 61 -14.93 -2.97 9.06
C ALA A 61 -16.19 -3.68 8.56
N SER A 62 -17.33 -2.99 8.48
CA SER A 62 -18.56 -3.61 7.98
C SER A 62 -19.58 -2.61 7.42
N SER A 63 -20.06 -2.88 6.20
CA SER A 63 -21.16 -2.13 5.58
C SER A 63 -22.48 -2.21 6.33
N LYS A 64 -22.60 -3.09 7.34
CA LYS A 64 -23.78 -3.13 8.22
C LYS A 64 -24.03 -1.80 8.91
N TYR A 65 -22.98 -1.02 9.21
CA TYR A 65 -23.16 0.27 9.88
C TYR A 65 -23.75 1.32 8.93
N LEU A 66 -23.39 1.27 7.64
CA LEU A 66 -24.05 2.06 6.61
C LEU A 66 -25.52 1.65 6.46
N GLU A 67 -25.81 0.36 6.51
CA GLU A 67 -27.18 -0.17 6.52
C GLU A 67 -27.97 0.28 7.78
N GLN A 68 -27.35 0.30 8.96
CA GLN A 68 -27.98 0.76 10.21
C GLN A 68 -28.30 2.26 10.16
N LEU A 69 -27.45 3.09 9.56
CA LEU A 69 -27.76 4.51 9.34
C LEU A 69 -29.04 4.66 8.49
N ILE A 70 -29.22 3.83 7.47
CA ILE A 70 -30.41 3.85 6.60
C ILE A 70 -31.65 3.32 7.33
N THR A 71 -31.51 2.20 8.04
CA THR A 71 -32.65 1.44 8.59
C THR A 71 -33.07 1.90 9.99
N GLU A 72 -32.12 2.07 10.91
CA GLU A 72 -32.38 2.45 12.31
C GLU A 72 -32.51 3.97 12.46
N TYR A 73 -31.60 4.72 11.84
CA TYR A 73 -31.59 6.19 11.90
C TYR A 73 -32.40 6.85 10.78
N ARG A 74 -33.02 6.06 9.90
CA ARG A 74 -33.88 6.53 8.79
C ARG A 74 -33.19 7.60 7.92
N ALA A 75 -31.88 7.47 7.72
CA ALA A 75 -31.12 8.41 6.91
C ALA A 75 -31.65 8.43 5.47
N ALA A 76 -31.76 9.64 4.90
CA ALA A 76 -32.08 9.80 3.49
C ALA A 76 -30.93 9.25 2.64
N ARG A 77 -31.25 8.33 1.72
CA ARG A 77 -30.27 7.66 0.86
C ARG A 77 -30.30 8.25 -0.55
N TYR A 78 -29.13 8.61 -1.06
CA TYR A 78 -28.94 9.10 -2.42
C TYR A 78 -27.88 8.24 -3.12
N GLU A 79 -28.15 7.78 -4.33
CA GLU A 79 -27.17 7.02 -5.14
C GLU A 79 -26.56 7.95 -6.20
N LEU A 80 -25.24 8.10 -6.18
CA LEU A 80 -24.49 8.80 -7.21
C LEU A 80 -24.01 7.78 -8.25
N VAL A 81 -24.77 7.65 -9.34
CA VAL A 81 -24.58 6.57 -10.32
C VAL A 81 -23.72 6.97 -11.51
N GLU A 82 -23.53 8.27 -11.74
CA GLU A 82 -22.77 8.78 -12.87
C GLU A 82 -21.25 8.60 -12.64
N ASN A 83 -20.60 7.89 -13.56
CA ASN A 83 -19.17 7.66 -13.55
C ASN A 83 -18.47 8.54 -14.58
N TYR A 84 -17.73 9.52 -14.08
CA TYR A 84 -16.89 10.42 -14.86
C TYR A 84 -15.44 9.92 -14.98
N ARG A 85 -15.09 8.83 -14.29
CA ARG A 85 -13.72 8.37 -14.08
C ARG A 85 -13.23 7.42 -15.16
N SER A 86 -14.01 6.38 -15.44
CA SER A 86 -13.58 5.20 -16.19
C SER A 86 -14.27 5.14 -17.56
N LYS A 87 -13.59 4.53 -18.54
CA LYS A 87 -14.14 4.32 -19.88
C LYS A 87 -15.39 3.45 -19.89
N SER A 88 -16.26 3.67 -20.87
CA SER A 88 -17.61 3.09 -20.92
C SER A 88 -17.63 1.56 -20.85
N ASN A 89 -16.76 0.89 -21.61
CA ASN A 89 -16.63 -0.56 -21.61
C ASN A 89 -16.04 -1.12 -20.29
N LEU A 90 -15.16 -0.39 -19.60
CA LEU A 90 -14.67 -0.80 -18.26
C LEU A 90 -15.82 -0.75 -17.23
N VAL A 91 -16.66 0.28 -17.30
CA VAL A 91 -17.84 0.42 -16.43
C VAL A 91 -18.87 -0.67 -16.71
N ASP A 92 -19.18 -0.96 -17.98
CA ASP A 92 -20.09 -2.07 -18.34
C ASP A 92 -19.56 -3.43 -17.85
N PHE A 93 -18.26 -3.70 -18.04
CA PHE A 93 -17.64 -4.95 -17.61
C PHE A 93 -17.75 -5.14 -16.09
N THR A 94 -17.47 -4.08 -15.32
CA THR A 94 -17.57 -4.11 -13.86
C THR A 94 -19.01 -4.17 -13.36
N ASN A 95 -19.97 -3.51 -14.02
CA ASN A 95 -21.40 -3.65 -13.74
C ASN A 95 -21.92 -5.08 -13.97
N ARG A 96 -21.44 -5.77 -15.01
CA ARG A 96 -21.82 -7.18 -15.24
C ARG A 96 -21.23 -8.10 -14.19
N TYR A 97 -20.01 -7.81 -13.75
CA TYR A 97 -19.40 -8.56 -12.65
C TYR A 97 -20.13 -8.31 -11.31
N VAL A 98 -20.45 -7.05 -11.00
CA VAL A 98 -20.97 -6.65 -9.67
C VAL A 98 -22.31 -7.31 -9.34
N GLN A 99 -23.09 -7.71 -10.35
CA GLN A 99 -24.33 -8.46 -10.18
C GLN A 99 -24.17 -9.81 -9.46
N LYS A 100 -22.95 -10.37 -9.46
CA LYS A 100 -22.64 -11.63 -8.76
C LYS A 100 -22.44 -11.42 -7.26
N LEU A 101 -22.20 -10.19 -6.79
CA LEU A 101 -21.91 -9.91 -5.38
C LEU A 101 -23.15 -10.10 -4.51
N PRO A 102 -23.03 -10.82 -3.37
CA PRO A 102 -24.13 -11.00 -2.44
C PRO A 102 -24.35 -9.77 -1.55
N ARG A 103 -25.61 -9.56 -1.12
CA ARG A 103 -26.01 -8.57 -0.09
C ARG A 103 -25.54 -7.14 -0.38
N ARG A 104 -25.76 -6.68 -1.61
CA ARG A 104 -25.52 -5.29 -2.01
C ARG A 104 -26.65 -4.40 -1.49
N LEU A 105 -26.30 -3.20 -1.03
CA LEU A 105 -27.25 -2.15 -0.71
C LEU A 105 -27.73 -1.46 -1.99
N LYS A 106 -26.86 -1.31 -2.99
CA LYS A 106 -27.16 -0.64 -4.27
C LYS A 106 -27.84 -1.57 -5.27
N THR A 107 -28.82 -1.01 -5.98
CA THR A 107 -29.54 -1.69 -7.06
C THR A 107 -29.31 -1.05 -8.42
N THR A 108 -29.04 0.26 -8.46
CA THR A 108 -28.85 0.97 -9.73
C THR A 108 -27.45 0.69 -10.31
N PRO A 109 -27.35 0.31 -11.60
CA PRO A 109 -26.07 0.20 -12.28
C PRO A 109 -25.36 1.56 -12.39
N ILE A 110 -24.03 1.53 -12.42
CA ILE A 110 -23.22 2.73 -12.65
C ILE A 110 -23.31 3.12 -14.13
N ILE A 111 -23.52 4.41 -14.41
CA ILE A 111 -23.72 4.94 -15.76
C ILE A 111 -22.45 5.69 -16.18
N PRO A 112 -21.72 5.24 -17.22
CA PRO A 112 -20.56 6.00 -17.70
C PRO A 112 -21.02 7.29 -18.38
N VAL A 113 -20.42 8.41 -18.01
CA VAL A 113 -20.65 9.71 -18.66
C VAL A 113 -19.77 9.86 -19.90
N GLN A 114 -18.55 9.31 -19.85
CA GLN A 114 -17.67 9.27 -21.02
C GLN A 114 -18.11 8.17 -21.99
N GLY A 115 -18.38 8.52 -23.25
CA GLY A 115 -18.74 7.52 -24.27
C GLY A 115 -17.56 6.73 -24.83
N SER A 116 -16.33 7.25 -24.73
CA SER A 116 -15.14 6.60 -25.30
C SER A 116 -14.83 5.27 -24.62
N GLN A 117 -14.42 4.28 -25.42
CA GLN A 117 -13.93 3.00 -24.94
C GLN A 117 -12.43 3.05 -24.60
N GLY A 118 -12.03 2.19 -23.67
CA GLY A 118 -10.66 1.94 -23.28
C GLY A 118 -10.20 0.55 -23.70
N LYS A 119 -8.92 0.21 -23.47
CA LYS A 119 -8.43 -1.16 -23.73
C LYS A 119 -8.88 -2.07 -22.59
N LEU A 120 -9.67 -3.08 -22.93
CA LEU A 120 -10.14 -4.10 -21.98
C LEU A 120 -9.71 -5.47 -22.49
N ARG A 121 -8.79 -6.13 -21.79
CA ARG A 121 -8.29 -7.45 -22.16
C ARG A 121 -8.30 -8.40 -20.97
N VAL A 122 -8.73 -9.64 -21.20
CA VAL A 122 -8.56 -10.73 -20.24
C VAL A 122 -7.76 -11.85 -20.89
N VAL A 123 -6.71 -12.29 -20.19
CA VAL A 123 -5.82 -13.38 -20.59
C VAL A 123 -5.98 -14.52 -19.60
N HIS A 124 -6.53 -15.62 -20.07
CA HIS A 124 -6.73 -16.82 -19.30
C HIS A 124 -5.55 -17.78 -19.50
N TYR A 125 -4.94 -18.24 -18.42
CA TYR A 125 -3.74 -19.06 -18.43
C TYR A 125 -4.03 -20.48 -17.95
N ARG A 126 -3.41 -21.45 -18.61
CA ARG A 126 -3.31 -22.82 -18.08
C ARG A 126 -2.25 -22.94 -16.98
N SER A 127 -1.20 -22.14 -17.07
CA SER A 127 -0.08 -22.12 -16.12
C SER A 127 -0.54 -21.77 -14.69
N SER A 128 0.10 -22.39 -13.72
CA SER A 128 -0.06 -22.08 -12.29
C SER A 128 0.87 -20.95 -11.79
N ASN A 129 1.64 -20.34 -12.69
CA ASN A 129 2.45 -19.15 -12.42
C ASN A 129 2.18 -18.08 -13.48
N LEU A 130 1.76 -16.91 -13.03
CA LEU A 130 1.37 -15.79 -13.89
C LEU A 130 2.36 -14.62 -13.89
N ILE A 131 3.41 -14.66 -13.07
CA ILE A 131 4.31 -13.51 -12.87
C ILE A 131 5.08 -13.19 -14.15
N VAL A 132 5.71 -14.19 -14.77
CA VAL A 132 6.49 -14.03 -16.00
C VAL A 132 5.62 -13.50 -17.15
N PRO A 133 4.49 -14.14 -17.52
CA PRO A 133 3.68 -13.66 -18.64
C PRO A 133 3.05 -12.28 -18.39
N LEU A 134 2.72 -11.96 -17.14
CA LEU A 134 2.26 -10.62 -16.77
C LEU A 134 3.35 -9.58 -17.01
N VAL A 135 4.59 -9.83 -16.56
CA VAL A 135 5.71 -8.92 -16.74
C VAL A 135 6.02 -8.75 -18.23
N GLU A 136 6.05 -9.84 -19.01
CA GLU A 136 6.20 -9.78 -20.47
C GLU A 136 5.12 -8.89 -21.11
N ASP A 137 3.87 -9.03 -20.69
CA ASP A 137 2.79 -8.21 -21.20
C ASP A 137 2.98 -6.74 -20.84
N VAL A 138 3.26 -6.42 -19.57
CA VAL A 138 3.54 -5.04 -19.12
C VAL A 138 4.68 -4.41 -19.94
N LEU A 139 5.76 -5.16 -20.20
CA LEU A 139 6.90 -4.70 -21.01
C LEU A 139 6.53 -4.47 -22.49
N SER A 140 5.57 -5.24 -23.02
CA SER A 140 5.11 -5.13 -24.40
C SER A 140 4.19 -3.93 -24.66
N GLN A 141 3.60 -3.37 -23.60
CA GLN A 141 2.63 -2.29 -23.72
C GLN A 141 3.29 -0.91 -23.56
N GLN A 142 3.09 -0.03 -24.53
CA GLN A 142 3.40 1.41 -24.39
C GLN A 142 2.11 2.17 -24.11
N LEU A 143 1.74 2.28 -22.83
CA LEU A 143 0.52 2.98 -22.41
C LEU A 143 0.85 4.32 -21.78
N PRO A 144 0.23 5.43 -22.22
CA PRO A 144 0.37 6.71 -21.56
C PRO A 144 -0.35 6.71 -20.21
N GLY A 145 0.11 7.56 -19.30
CA GLY A 145 -0.53 7.76 -18.00
C GLY A 145 0.00 6.86 -16.90
N THR A 146 -0.61 6.94 -15.73
CA THR A 146 -0.16 6.18 -14.56
C THR A 146 -0.49 4.69 -14.72
N THR A 147 0.49 3.82 -14.43
CA THR A 147 0.34 2.36 -14.58
C THR A 147 0.51 1.67 -13.24
N CYS A 148 -0.37 0.73 -12.93
CA CYS A 148 -0.29 -0.09 -11.73
C CYS A 148 -0.52 -1.57 -12.03
N VAL A 149 0.31 -2.43 -11.43
CA VAL A 149 0.12 -3.87 -11.36
C VAL A 149 -0.45 -4.22 -10.00
N LEU A 150 -1.61 -4.86 -9.98
CA LEU A 150 -2.30 -5.30 -8.77
C LEU A 150 -2.17 -6.80 -8.61
N THR A 151 -1.72 -7.23 -7.44
CA THR A 151 -1.54 -8.64 -7.06
C THR A 151 -2.37 -8.98 -5.83
N LYS A 152 -2.49 -10.27 -5.50
CA LYS A 152 -3.19 -10.71 -4.29
C LYS A 152 -2.29 -10.52 -3.07
N THR A 153 -1.03 -10.91 -3.17
CA THR A 153 -0.08 -10.94 -2.05
C THR A 153 1.07 -9.94 -2.23
N ASN A 154 1.66 -9.53 -1.11
CA ASN A 154 2.84 -8.67 -1.12
C ASN A 154 4.04 -9.35 -1.79
N GLU A 155 4.14 -10.67 -1.66
CA GLU A 155 5.22 -11.46 -2.25
C GLU A 155 5.17 -11.41 -3.77
N GLU A 156 4.00 -11.67 -4.35
CA GLU A 156 3.75 -11.48 -5.79
C GLU A 156 4.11 -10.06 -6.24
N ALA A 157 3.69 -9.03 -5.50
CA ALA A 157 3.99 -7.64 -5.82
C ALA A 157 5.50 -7.39 -5.87
N MET A 158 6.25 -7.88 -4.87
CA MET A 158 7.71 -7.75 -4.82
C MET A 158 8.39 -8.46 -5.98
N GLN A 159 7.95 -9.67 -6.33
CA GLN A 159 8.51 -10.45 -7.43
C GLN A 159 8.27 -9.76 -8.78
N VAL A 160 7.05 -9.29 -9.03
CA VAL A 160 6.70 -8.50 -10.23
C VAL A 160 7.54 -7.23 -10.31
N ALA A 161 7.62 -6.45 -9.22
CA ALA A 161 8.42 -5.22 -9.20
C ALA A 161 9.92 -5.49 -9.42
N GLY A 162 10.44 -6.58 -8.84
CA GLY A 162 11.83 -7.00 -9.05
C GLY A 162 12.12 -7.32 -10.51
N LEU A 163 11.26 -8.10 -11.16
CA LEU A 163 11.41 -8.47 -12.57
C LEU A 163 11.24 -7.27 -13.51
N LEU A 164 10.31 -6.36 -13.24
CA LEU A 164 10.17 -5.13 -14.03
C LEU A 164 11.45 -4.28 -13.96
N ASN A 165 11.98 -4.06 -12.74
CA ASN A 165 13.23 -3.31 -12.56
C ASN A 165 14.42 -3.98 -13.25
N LYS A 166 14.51 -5.32 -13.21
CA LYS A 166 15.53 -6.09 -13.93
C LYS A 166 15.47 -5.85 -15.45
N ASN A 167 14.26 -5.73 -16.00
CA ASN A 167 14.03 -5.49 -17.42
C ASN A 167 14.04 -3.99 -17.78
N GLY A 168 14.59 -3.13 -16.91
CA GLY A 168 14.78 -1.70 -17.18
C GLY A 168 13.54 -0.83 -17.00
N VAL A 169 12.41 -1.39 -16.54
CA VAL A 169 11.22 -0.61 -16.18
C VAL A 169 11.29 -0.22 -14.72
N GLN A 170 11.23 1.09 -14.44
CA GLN A 170 11.21 1.59 -13.08
C GLN A 170 9.91 1.19 -12.38
N ALA A 171 9.97 0.14 -11.56
CA ALA A 171 8.84 -0.34 -10.80
C ALA A 171 8.96 -0.01 -9.31
N LYS A 172 7.94 0.65 -8.75
CA LYS A 172 7.90 1.04 -7.33
C LYS A 172 6.75 0.31 -6.62
N LEU A 173 7.05 -0.28 -5.47
CA LEU A 173 6.04 -0.93 -4.64
C LEU A 173 5.20 0.11 -3.89
N ILE A 174 3.88 -0.03 -3.95
CA ILE A 174 2.95 0.65 -3.03
C ILE A 174 2.94 -0.19 -1.74
N GLN A 175 3.77 0.22 -0.79
CA GLN A 175 3.92 -0.45 0.50
C GLN A 175 3.20 0.34 1.58
N SER A 176 2.28 -0.33 2.30
CA SER A 176 1.93 0.10 3.65
C SER A 176 3.18 0.07 4.51
N ASN A 177 3.25 0.90 5.55
CA ASN A 177 4.28 0.92 6.60
C ASN A 177 4.39 -0.44 7.33
N GLU A 178 4.82 -1.51 6.65
CA GLU A 178 4.89 -2.87 7.20
C GLU A 178 6.04 -2.97 8.20
N GLY A 179 5.77 -2.47 9.40
CA GLY A 179 6.58 -2.68 10.58
C GLY A 179 6.91 -1.42 11.35
N PHE A 180 6.92 -0.22 10.75
CA PHE A 180 7.38 0.97 11.46
C PHE A 180 6.70 2.27 11.00
N ASN A 181 6.53 3.21 11.93
CA ASN A 181 6.06 4.57 11.63
C ASN A 181 7.14 5.35 10.87
N LEU A 182 6.79 6.15 9.86
CA LEU A 182 7.77 6.95 9.10
C LEU A 182 8.62 7.87 9.98
N TYR A 183 8.07 8.31 11.11
CA TYR A 183 8.81 9.06 12.11
C TYR A 183 10.06 8.32 12.58
N ASN A 184 10.04 6.99 12.60
CA ASN A 184 11.15 6.16 13.08
C ASN A 184 12.24 5.94 12.03
N LEU A 185 12.03 6.35 10.77
CA LEU A 185 13.03 6.25 9.71
C LEU A 185 14.22 7.17 10.02
N LEU A 186 15.45 6.67 9.91
CA LEU A 186 16.68 7.40 10.24
C LEU A 186 16.76 8.78 9.58
N GLU A 187 16.45 8.85 8.29
CA GLU A 187 16.45 10.07 7.49
C GLU A 187 15.44 11.11 8.03
N ILE A 188 14.24 10.66 8.38
CA ILE A 188 13.16 11.51 8.91
C ILE A 188 13.48 11.96 10.34
N ARG A 189 13.95 11.07 11.21
CA ARG A 189 14.41 11.46 12.56
C ARG A 189 15.53 12.49 12.48
N PHE A 190 16.48 12.29 11.57
CA PHE A 190 17.53 13.28 11.36
C PHE A 190 16.96 14.63 10.93
N PHE A 191 15.99 14.66 10.01
CA PHE A 191 15.34 15.89 9.59
C PHE A 191 14.62 16.59 10.76
N VAL A 192 13.74 15.87 11.46
CA VAL A 192 12.96 16.39 12.61
C VAL A 192 13.88 16.87 13.74
N SER A 193 14.99 16.17 13.99
CA SER A 193 15.96 16.55 15.03
C SER A 193 16.63 17.90 14.79
N ARG A 194 16.54 18.48 13.59
CA ARG A 194 17.01 19.86 13.33
C ARG A 194 16.13 20.92 13.99
N PHE A 195 14.95 20.54 14.49
CA PHE A 195 14.01 21.46 15.10
C PHE A 195 13.88 21.28 16.62
N HIS A 196 14.49 20.25 17.22
CA HIS A 196 14.35 19.96 18.66
C HIS A 196 14.83 21.12 19.54
N ASP A 197 15.97 21.73 19.21
CA ASP A 197 16.56 22.80 20.04
C ASP A 197 15.98 24.20 19.78
N ALA A 198 15.04 24.34 18.84
CA ALA A 198 14.44 25.65 18.56
C ALA A 198 13.46 26.04 19.69
N ALA A 199 13.70 27.19 20.33
CA ALA A 199 12.88 27.71 21.43
C ALA A 199 11.41 28.01 21.04
N THR A 200 11.10 28.07 19.74
CA THR A 200 9.78 28.38 19.21
C THR A 200 9.07 27.12 18.68
N TYR A 201 7.74 27.10 18.80
CA TYR A 201 6.88 26.05 18.22
C TYR A 201 6.70 26.17 16.70
N VAL A 202 6.99 27.36 16.16
CA VAL A 202 6.96 27.66 14.72
C VAL A 202 8.36 27.47 14.14
N ILE A 203 8.42 26.76 13.01
CA ILE A 203 9.63 26.57 12.21
C ILE A 203 9.71 27.72 11.20
N ASN A 204 10.78 28.51 11.27
CA ASN A 204 11.01 29.57 10.28
C ASN A 204 11.61 29.02 8.98
N ASP A 205 11.47 29.77 7.89
CA ASP A 205 11.89 29.32 6.55
C ASP A 205 13.39 29.07 6.41
N GLY A 206 14.21 29.81 7.19
CA GLY A 206 15.67 29.63 7.23
C GLY A 206 16.06 28.28 7.84
N LEU A 207 15.47 27.94 8.98
CA LEU A 207 15.65 26.64 9.65
C LEU A 207 15.10 25.50 8.80
N TRP A 208 13.94 25.70 8.17
CA TRP A 208 13.35 24.71 7.26
C TRP A 208 14.28 24.41 6.09
N SER A 209 14.73 25.44 5.37
CA SER A 209 15.64 25.30 4.23
C SER A 209 17.00 24.72 4.65
N GLY A 210 17.53 25.14 5.80
CA GLY A 210 18.76 24.59 6.38
C GLY A 210 18.65 23.11 6.72
N ALA A 211 17.50 22.67 7.25
CA ALA A 211 17.24 21.27 7.55
C ALA A 211 17.15 20.42 6.26
N ILE A 212 16.49 20.92 5.21
CA ILE A 212 16.43 20.25 3.89
C ILE A 212 17.84 20.09 3.29
N ASN A 213 18.65 21.14 3.33
CA ASN A 213 20.03 21.09 2.81
C ASN A 213 20.90 20.12 3.61
N SER A 214 20.74 20.11 4.93
CA SER A 214 21.42 19.14 5.82
C SER A 214 21.02 17.70 5.51
N LEU A 215 19.74 17.46 5.23
CA LEU A 215 19.22 16.14 4.85
C LEU A 215 19.85 15.67 3.54
N LYS A 216 19.83 16.51 2.50
CA LYS A 216 20.44 16.22 1.19
C LYS A 216 21.94 15.95 1.30
N SER A 217 22.66 16.76 2.08
CA SER A 217 24.10 16.62 2.30
C SER A 217 24.43 15.29 3.00
N ARG A 218 23.69 14.93 4.05
CA ARG A 218 23.96 13.71 4.82
C ARG A 218 23.53 12.42 4.11
N PHE A 219 22.41 12.46 3.39
CA PHE A 219 21.77 11.28 2.80
C PHE A 219 21.69 11.33 1.27
N GLY A 220 22.59 12.06 0.61
CA GLY A 220 22.64 12.21 -0.86
C GLY A 220 22.64 10.89 -1.63
N SER A 221 23.24 9.84 -1.07
CA SER A 221 23.28 8.49 -1.65
C SER A 221 22.19 7.54 -1.12
N SER A 222 21.33 7.99 -0.19
CA SER A 222 20.29 7.12 0.36
C SER A 222 19.22 6.85 -0.70
N PRO A 223 18.81 5.59 -0.89
CA PRO A 223 17.69 5.26 -1.77
C PRO A 223 16.33 5.78 -1.26
N ASN A 224 16.27 6.34 -0.04
CA ASN A 224 15.07 6.92 0.55
C ASN A 224 15.01 8.45 0.45
N LEU A 225 16.06 9.11 -0.05
CA LEU A 225 16.12 10.58 -0.04
C LEU A 225 14.96 11.22 -0.81
N GLU A 226 14.67 10.71 -2.01
CA GLU A 226 13.58 11.24 -2.84
C GLU A 226 12.23 11.16 -2.11
N LEU A 227 11.99 10.06 -1.41
CA LEU A 227 10.79 9.84 -0.61
C LEU A 227 10.68 10.89 0.51
N CYS A 228 11.76 11.12 1.26
CA CYS A 228 11.79 12.13 2.31
C CYS A 228 11.54 13.53 1.74
N LEU A 229 12.09 13.86 0.57
CA LEU A 229 11.87 15.15 -0.08
C LEU A 229 10.43 15.33 -0.57
N ASN A 230 9.79 14.27 -1.04
CA ASN A 230 8.38 14.30 -1.43
C ASN A 230 7.48 14.55 -0.22
N LEU A 231 7.73 13.87 0.91
CA LEU A 231 7.05 14.12 2.18
C LEU A 231 7.15 15.57 2.61
N ILE A 232 8.37 16.11 2.63
CA ILE A 232 8.64 17.50 3.02
C ILE A 232 7.88 18.47 2.11
N ARG A 233 7.84 18.19 0.80
CA ARG A 233 7.13 19.02 -0.18
C ARG A 233 5.61 19.00 0.04
N ASP A 234 5.03 17.84 0.32
CA ASP A 234 3.59 17.73 0.57
C ASP A 234 3.17 18.42 1.87
N PHE A 235 4.01 18.34 2.90
CA PHE A 235 3.82 19.15 4.12
C PHE A 235 3.87 20.65 3.82
N ASP A 236 4.82 21.10 2.98
CA ASP A 236 4.98 22.52 2.62
C ASP A 236 3.76 23.06 1.87
N ILE A 237 3.20 22.27 0.94
CA ILE A 237 1.99 22.61 0.20
C ILE A 237 0.76 22.71 1.11
N THR A 238 0.64 21.81 2.09
CA THR A 238 -0.50 21.78 3.02
C THR A 238 -0.39 22.83 4.13
N ASN A 239 0.81 23.38 4.37
CA ASN A 239 1.08 24.36 5.44
C ASN A 239 1.84 25.60 4.91
N PRO A 240 1.23 26.39 4.01
CA PRO A 240 1.92 27.46 3.28
C PRO A 240 2.25 28.69 4.13
N THR A 241 1.50 28.96 5.20
CA THR A 241 1.63 30.19 6.01
C THR A 241 2.55 30.01 7.23
N HIS A 242 2.28 28.98 8.04
CA HIS A 242 3.06 28.69 9.24
C HIS A 242 3.33 27.19 9.34
N LYS A 243 4.57 26.83 9.64
CA LYS A 243 5.00 25.44 9.82
C LYS A 243 5.14 25.16 11.31
N TYR A 244 4.17 24.48 11.91
CA TYR A 244 4.23 24.09 13.31
C TYR A 244 4.94 22.74 13.47
N LYS A 245 5.76 22.60 14.51
CA LYS A 245 6.45 21.35 14.82
C LYS A 245 5.47 20.19 15.09
N SER A 246 4.42 20.46 15.85
CA SER A 246 3.37 19.47 16.17
C SER A 246 2.70 18.94 14.90
N ASP A 247 2.39 19.83 13.97
CA ASP A 247 1.66 19.49 12.76
C ASP A 247 2.55 18.66 11.82
N LEU A 248 3.85 18.98 11.76
CA LEU A 248 4.83 18.16 11.05
C LEU A 248 4.93 16.75 11.65
N GLU A 249 5.01 16.64 12.98
CA GLU A 249 5.08 15.35 13.65
C GLU A 249 3.83 14.50 13.42
N VAL A 250 2.65 15.10 13.58
CA VAL A 250 1.36 14.43 13.31
C VAL A 250 1.30 14.01 11.84
N PHE A 251 1.61 14.92 10.91
CA PHE A 251 1.63 14.63 9.47
C PHE A 251 2.53 13.44 9.16
N ILE A 252 3.78 13.43 9.65
CA ILE A 252 4.71 12.32 9.44
C ILE A 252 4.16 11.01 10.03
N ARG A 253 3.57 11.06 11.22
CA ARG A 253 3.09 9.87 11.93
C ARG A 253 1.87 9.23 11.28
N GLU A 254 0.97 10.04 10.74
CA GLU A 254 -0.24 9.60 10.04
C GLU A 254 0.03 9.19 8.59
N SER A 255 1.13 9.65 8.01
CA SER A 255 1.47 9.35 6.62
C SER A 255 2.08 7.96 6.43
N LYS A 256 1.89 7.40 5.24
CA LYS A 256 2.46 6.12 4.81
C LYS A 256 3.56 6.34 3.77
N LEU A 257 4.52 5.41 3.74
CA LEU A 257 5.64 5.44 2.81
C LEU A 257 5.17 5.60 1.35
N GLU A 258 4.12 4.86 0.98
CA GLU A 258 3.46 4.90 -0.33
C GLU A 258 2.82 6.24 -0.73
N ASP A 259 2.54 7.14 0.21
CA ASP A 259 1.96 8.46 -0.10
C ASP A 259 2.97 9.37 -0.80
N PHE A 260 4.27 9.08 -0.59
CA PHE A 260 5.37 9.90 -1.07
C PHE A 260 6.18 9.25 -2.19
N VAL A 261 5.72 8.08 -2.66
CA VAL A 261 6.24 7.44 -3.86
C VAL A 261 5.62 8.15 -5.06
N ARG A 262 6.31 9.18 -5.56
CA ARG A 262 5.93 9.84 -6.81
C ARG A 262 6.45 9.01 -7.98
N GLY A 263 5.58 8.77 -8.94
CA GLY A 263 5.96 8.22 -10.23
C GLY A 263 6.12 9.36 -11.21
N ASP A 264 7.21 9.35 -11.98
CA ASP A 264 7.16 10.00 -13.28
C ASP A 264 6.17 9.22 -14.17
N ARG A 265 5.73 9.78 -15.30
CA ARG A 265 4.77 9.11 -16.21
C ARG A 265 5.24 7.73 -16.70
N GLU A 266 6.50 7.38 -16.47
CA GLU A 266 7.15 6.13 -16.86
C GLU A 266 7.28 5.11 -15.70
N THR A 267 6.93 5.49 -14.46
CA THR A 267 7.02 4.57 -13.32
C THR A 267 5.81 3.64 -13.26
N VAL A 268 6.06 2.33 -13.17
CA VAL A 268 5.03 1.32 -12.91
C VAL A 268 4.89 1.10 -11.41
N PHE A 269 3.70 1.32 -10.87
CA PHE A 269 3.40 0.95 -9.50
C PHE A 269 3.07 -0.53 -9.40
N VAL A 270 3.45 -1.17 -8.30
CA VAL A 270 3.05 -2.56 -8.03
C VAL A 270 2.50 -2.63 -6.60
N SER A 271 1.31 -3.20 -6.42
CA SER A 271 0.58 -3.16 -5.16
C SER A 271 -0.26 -4.41 -4.95
N THR A 272 -0.67 -4.64 -3.71
CA THR A 272 -1.79 -5.56 -3.46
C THR A 272 -3.12 -4.85 -3.70
N ILE A 273 -4.16 -5.62 -4.03
CA ILE A 273 -5.53 -5.09 -4.24
C ILE A 273 -5.99 -4.22 -3.06
N HIS A 274 -5.72 -4.66 -1.82
CA HIS A 274 -6.07 -3.92 -0.60
C HIS A 274 -5.41 -2.54 -0.53
N LYS A 275 -4.10 -2.48 -0.77
CA LYS A 275 -3.31 -1.24 -0.67
C LYS A 275 -3.62 -0.25 -1.78
N ALA A 276 -4.15 -0.72 -2.90
CA ALA A 276 -4.58 0.14 -3.99
C ALA A 276 -5.97 0.77 -3.79
N LYS A 277 -6.72 0.38 -2.74
CA LYS A 277 -8.01 1.03 -2.43
C LYS A 277 -7.79 2.52 -2.14
N GLY A 278 -8.67 3.36 -2.70
CA GLY A 278 -8.55 4.83 -2.64
C GLY A 278 -7.58 5.43 -3.66
N ARG A 279 -6.86 4.60 -4.44
CA ARG A 279 -6.02 5.06 -5.56
C ARG A 279 -6.68 4.77 -6.90
N GLU A 280 -6.21 5.41 -7.96
CA GLU A 280 -6.73 5.26 -9.31
C GLU A 280 -5.61 5.42 -10.33
N PHE A 281 -5.63 4.61 -11.39
CA PHE A 281 -4.58 4.57 -12.40
C PHE A 281 -5.16 4.62 -13.80
N ASP A 282 -4.44 5.23 -14.74
CA ASP A 282 -4.83 5.20 -16.15
C ASP A 282 -4.83 3.76 -16.69
N ASN A 283 -3.83 2.97 -16.30
CA ASN A 283 -3.63 1.60 -16.73
C ASN A 283 -3.52 0.67 -15.52
N VAL A 284 -4.32 -0.41 -15.50
CA VAL A 284 -4.26 -1.44 -14.47
C VAL A 284 -4.03 -2.80 -15.10
N PHE A 285 -2.97 -3.47 -14.66
CA PHE A 285 -2.75 -4.89 -14.88
C PHE A 285 -3.10 -5.64 -13.61
N LEU A 286 -3.97 -6.63 -13.68
CA LEU A 286 -4.43 -7.40 -12.53
C LEU A 286 -3.93 -8.84 -12.66
N MET A 287 -3.16 -9.30 -11.68
CA MET A 287 -2.70 -10.68 -11.59
C MET A 287 -3.55 -11.45 -10.58
N LEU A 288 -4.30 -12.43 -11.07
CA LEU A 288 -5.20 -13.28 -10.30
C LEU A 288 -4.71 -14.73 -10.30
N ASP A 289 -3.47 -14.91 -9.84
CA ASP A 289 -2.87 -16.24 -9.74
C ASP A 289 -3.46 -17.01 -8.55
N GLN A 290 -4.06 -18.18 -8.82
CA GLN A 290 -4.75 -18.99 -7.81
C GLN A 290 -5.74 -18.16 -6.97
N PHE A 291 -6.47 -17.27 -7.66
CA PHE A 291 -7.45 -16.39 -7.05
C PHE A 291 -8.83 -17.03 -7.09
N TYR A 292 -9.36 -17.40 -5.92
CA TYR A 292 -10.64 -18.10 -5.78
C TYR A 292 -11.74 -17.15 -5.31
N LEU A 293 -12.89 -17.16 -5.99
CA LEU A 293 -14.08 -16.37 -5.65
C LEU A 293 -15.03 -17.12 -4.70
N ASN A 294 -14.49 -17.67 -3.60
CA ASN A 294 -15.26 -18.47 -2.64
C ASN A 294 -15.90 -17.65 -1.51
N THR A 295 -15.47 -16.39 -1.31
CA THR A 295 -16.00 -15.49 -0.28
C THR A 295 -16.51 -14.19 -0.89
N ALA A 296 -17.46 -13.53 -0.22
CA ALA A 296 -17.93 -12.21 -0.62
C ALA A 296 -16.80 -11.17 -0.62
N GLU A 297 -15.87 -11.26 0.34
CA GLU A 297 -14.67 -10.43 0.40
C GLU A 297 -13.78 -10.60 -0.83
N ALA A 298 -13.48 -11.83 -1.26
CA ALA A 298 -12.69 -12.08 -2.47
C ALA A 298 -13.39 -11.55 -3.73
N MET A 299 -14.71 -11.67 -3.78
CA MET A 299 -15.50 -11.10 -4.88
C MET A 299 -15.41 -9.58 -4.91
N ARG A 300 -15.49 -8.92 -3.74
CA ARG A 300 -15.33 -7.46 -3.60
C ARG A 300 -13.92 -7.00 -3.91
N GLN A 301 -12.89 -7.75 -3.52
CA GLN A 301 -11.50 -7.47 -3.90
C GLN A 301 -11.34 -7.38 -5.41
N LEU A 302 -11.87 -8.35 -6.17
CA LEU A 302 -11.83 -8.30 -7.63
C LEU A 302 -12.59 -7.08 -8.19
N TYR A 303 -13.78 -6.75 -7.64
CA TYR A 303 -14.49 -5.53 -8.02
C TYR A 303 -13.68 -4.25 -7.75
N VAL A 304 -13.10 -4.12 -6.55
CA VAL A 304 -12.24 -2.99 -6.18
C VAL A 304 -11.05 -2.89 -7.12
N ALA A 305 -10.39 -4.01 -7.43
CA ALA A 305 -9.23 -4.05 -8.32
C ALA A 305 -9.56 -3.54 -9.72
N MET A 306 -10.67 -4.01 -10.31
CA MET A 306 -11.09 -3.57 -11.65
C MET A 306 -11.49 -2.10 -11.68
N THR A 307 -12.12 -1.59 -10.61
CA THR A 307 -12.55 -0.17 -10.53
C THR A 307 -11.40 0.82 -10.30
N ARG A 308 -10.16 0.34 -10.11
CA ARG A 308 -8.97 1.22 -10.04
C ARG A 308 -8.57 1.76 -11.41
N ALA A 309 -9.04 1.15 -12.51
CA ALA A 309 -8.68 1.50 -13.88
C ALA A 309 -9.53 2.65 -14.43
N LYS A 310 -8.88 3.67 -14.99
CA LYS A 310 -9.54 4.77 -15.73
C LYS A 310 -9.67 4.44 -17.21
N ASN A 311 -8.55 4.12 -17.87
CA ASN A 311 -8.50 3.96 -19.32
C ASN A 311 -8.33 2.51 -19.75
N ASN A 312 -7.41 1.77 -19.14
CA ASN A 312 -7.04 0.44 -19.61
C ASN A 312 -7.03 -0.57 -18.47
N LEU A 313 -7.66 -1.73 -18.71
CA LEU A 313 -7.76 -2.84 -17.77
C LEU A 313 -7.32 -4.15 -18.45
N MET A 314 -6.25 -4.74 -17.95
CA MET A 314 -5.72 -6.03 -18.38
C MET A 314 -5.80 -7.01 -17.20
N ILE A 315 -6.45 -8.15 -17.38
CA ILE A 315 -6.62 -9.15 -16.32
C ILE A 315 -5.94 -10.45 -16.73
N HIS A 316 -4.97 -10.91 -15.94
CA HIS A 316 -4.25 -12.17 -16.08
C HIS A 316 -4.75 -13.13 -15.01
N TYR A 317 -5.35 -14.24 -15.40
CA TYR A 317 -6.02 -15.14 -14.44
C TYR A 317 -5.97 -16.60 -14.91
N ASN A 318 -6.04 -17.54 -13.97
CA ASN A 318 -6.06 -18.99 -14.22
C ASN A 318 -7.26 -19.69 -13.55
N GLY A 319 -8.40 -18.99 -13.43
CA GLY A 319 -9.63 -19.53 -12.85
C GLY A 319 -10.88 -19.24 -13.69
N ASP A 320 -12.00 -19.92 -13.41
CA ASP A 320 -13.14 -19.99 -14.35
C ASP A 320 -14.31 -19.02 -14.08
N TYR A 321 -14.04 -17.76 -13.70
CA TYR A 321 -15.11 -16.84 -13.25
C TYR A 321 -15.38 -15.62 -14.14
N LEU A 322 -14.52 -15.32 -15.12
CA LEU A 322 -14.69 -14.20 -16.06
C LEU A 322 -15.24 -14.60 -17.42
N HIS A 323 -15.26 -15.89 -17.77
CA HIS A 323 -15.65 -16.37 -19.09
C HIS A 323 -17.08 -15.95 -19.51
N SER A 324 -18.02 -15.89 -18.55
CA SER A 324 -19.43 -15.58 -18.84
C SER A 324 -19.72 -14.09 -19.09
N ILE A 325 -18.80 -13.18 -18.78
CA ILE A 325 -19.03 -11.74 -18.89
C ILE A 325 -18.79 -11.29 -20.34
N LYS A 326 -19.80 -10.74 -21.00
CA LYS A 326 -19.67 -10.21 -22.37
C LYS A 326 -19.81 -8.70 -22.34
N THR A 327 -18.83 -7.97 -22.86
CA THR A 327 -18.84 -6.51 -22.95
C THR A 327 -18.22 -6.09 -24.27
N GLU A 328 -18.70 -4.99 -24.84
CA GLU A 328 -18.15 -4.44 -26.07
C GLU A 328 -16.66 -4.06 -25.90
N GLY A 329 -15.84 -4.33 -26.90
CA GLY A 329 -14.40 -4.03 -26.86
C GLY A 329 -13.58 -4.91 -25.90
N LEU A 330 -14.17 -5.99 -25.35
CA LEU A 330 -13.44 -6.98 -24.56
C LEU A 330 -12.61 -7.91 -25.47
N GLU A 331 -11.29 -7.82 -25.36
CA GLU A 331 -10.35 -8.77 -25.96
C GLU A 331 -10.17 -9.99 -25.02
N ARG A 332 -10.30 -11.20 -25.57
CA ARG A 332 -10.10 -12.46 -24.83
C ARG A 332 -8.94 -13.22 -25.45
N VAL A 333 -8.00 -13.64 -24.61
CA VAL A 333 -6.83 -14.42 -25.01
C VAL A 333 -6.76 -15.67 -24.13
N GLU A 334 -6.58 -16.83 -24.75
CA GLU A 334 -6.28 -18.08 -24.07
C GLU A 334 -4.80 -18.40 -24.26
N ASP A 335 -4.07 -18.56 -23.16
CA ASP A 335 -2.65 -18.88 -23.14
C ASP A 335 -2.42 -20.29 -22.57
N PHE A 336 -2.02 -21.20 -23.46
CA PHE A 336 -1.77 -22.60 -23.14
C PHE A 336 -0.30 -22.88 -22.79
N ARG A 337 0.57 -21.86 -22.75
CA ARG A 337 1.98 -22.02 -22.37
C ARG A 337 2.10 -22.29 -20.87
N GLU A 338 3.06 -23.13 -20.51
CA GLU A 338 3.45 -23.36 -19.12
C GLU A 338 4.62 -22.45 -18.76
N TYR A 339 4.55 -21.79 -17.60
CA TYR A 339 5.56 -20.84 -17.17
C TYR A 339 6.25 -21.31 -15.89
N GLU A 340 7.58 -21.39 -15.96
CA GLU A 340 8.43 -21.69 -14.82
C GLU A 340 8.45 -20.54 -13.80
N GLN A 341 8.81 -20.87 -12.56
CA GLN A 341 9.06 -19.85 -11.54
C GLN A 341 10.21 -18.90 -11.92
N PRO A 342 10.15 -17.61 -11.51
CA PRO A 342 11.17 -16.63 -11.85
C PRO A 342 12.58 -17.04 -11.43
N ASP A 343 13.60 -16.77 -12.25
CA ASP A 343 14.99 -17.13 -11.89
C ASP A 343 15.53 -16.31 -10.71
N GLN A 344 14.90 -15.18 -10.40
CA GLN A 344 15.33 -14.25 -9.36
C GLN A 344 14.13 -13.73 -8.57
N LEU A 345 14.29 -13.64 -7.25
CA LEU A 345 13.29 -13.07 -6.34
C LEU A 345 13.91 -11.96 -5.50
N MET A 346 13.08 -11.04 -5.04
CA MET A 346 13.48 -10.00 -4.11
C MET A 346 12.51 -9.99 -2.92
N LYS A 347 13.05 -9.91 -1.70
CA LYS A 347 12.28 -9.82 -0.46
C LYS A 347 12.73 -8.60 0.35
N GLN A 348 11.84 -7.65 0.55
CA GLN A 348 12.02 -6.62 1.59
C GLN A 348 11.79 -7.24 2.97
N LEU A 349 12.76 -7.08 3.88
CA LEU A 349 12.58 -7.49 5.28
C LEU A 349 11.85 -6.41 6.08
N SER A 350 11.00 -6.86 7.00
CA SER A 350 10.27 -6.08 7.99
C SER A 350 10.81 -6.33 9.40
N LEU A 351 10.31 -5.58 10.41
CA LEU A 351 10.65 -5.84 11.81
C LEU A 351 10.29 -7.26 12.28
N LYS A 352 9.33 -7.94 11.62
CA LYS A 352 8.91 -9.31 11.95
C LYS A 352 9.92 -10.36 11.44
N ASP A 353 10.75 -9.99 10.48
CA ASP A 353 11.65 -10.92 9.77
C ASP A 353 13.03 -10.97 10.42
N VAL A 354 13.30 -10.09 11.39
CA VAL A 354 14.59 -9.93 12.06
C VAL A 354 14.49 -10.18 13.57
N TYR A 355 15.57 -10.63 14.19
CA TYR A 355 15.65 -10.78 15.64
C TYR A 355 16.06 -9.46 16.30
N LEU A 356 15.09 -8.73 16.85
CA LEU A 356 15.26 -7.34 17.30
C LEU A 356 16.28 -7.16 18.44
N ASP A 357 16.33 -8.07 19.41
CA ASP A 357 17.30 -7.99 20.51
C ASP A 357 18.76 -8.17 20.05
N PHE A 358 18.98 -8.71 18.84
CA PHE A 358 20.32 -8.84 18.28
C PHE A 358 21.00 -7.47 18.06
N PHE A 359 20.21 -6.47 17.66
CA PHE A 359 20.73 -5.15 17.31
C PHE A 359 21.26 -4.40 18.53
N ASP A 360 20.73 -4.71 19.73
CA ASP A 360 21.12 -4.07 20.98
C ASP A 360 22.63 -4.17 21.24
N ARG A 361 23.17 -5.38 21.09
CA ARG A 361 24.61 -5.65 21.29
C ARG A 361 25.47 -5.21 20.11
N ARG A 362 24.87 -4.78 19.01
CA ARG A 362 25.53 -4.46 17.73
C ARG A 362 25.44 -2.99 17.32
N ARG A 363 24.95 -2.11 18.19
CA ARG A 363 24.87 -0.65 17.94
C ARG A 363 26.18 -0.03 17.45
N HIS A 364 27.31 -0.52 17.95
CA HIS A 364 28.64 -0.06 17.55
C HIS A 364 29.00 -0.42 16.10
N LEU A 365 28.41 -1.47 15.52
CA LEU A 365 28.58 -1.82 14.11
C LEU A 365 27.56 -1.11 13.24
N ILE A 366 26.30 -1.07 13.68
CA ILE A 366 25.17 -0.52 12.92
C ILE A 366 25.34 0.98 12.66
N ARG A 367 25.95 1.73 13.59
CA ARG A 367 26.17 3.19 13.44
C ARG A 367 27.00 3.57 12.20
N TYR A 368 27.77 2.64 11.66
CA TYR A 368 28.61 2.85 10.47
C TYR A 368 27.92 2.45 9.17
N LEU A 369 26.73 1.85 9.26
CA LEU A 369 25.92 1.50 8.10
C LEU A 369 25.02 2.68 7.71
N LYS A 370 24.65 2.70 6.42
CA LYS A 370 23.69 3.61 5.82
C LYS A 370 22.72 2.86 4.93
N SER A 371 21.53 3.45 4.73
CA SER A 371 20.62 3.03 3.66
C SER A 371 21.37 3.07 2.32
N GLY A 372 21.34 1.97 1.58
CA GLY A 372 22.08 1.76 0.34
C GLY A 372 23.30 0.84 0.48
N ASP A 373 23.82 0.62 1.69
CA ASP A 373 25.00 -0.23 1.89
C ASP A 373 24.73 -1.69 1.54
N GLU A 374 25.70 -2.34 0.89
CA GLU A 374 25.65 -3.77 0.59
C GLU A 374 26.03 -4.61 1.80
N LEU A 375 25.36 -5.76 1.93
CA LEU A 375 25.58 -6.73 2.98
C LEU A 375 25.80 -8.12 2.36
N LEU A 376 26.65 -8.89 3.03
CA LEU A 376 26.79 -10.32 2.79
C LEU A 376 25.62 -11.04 3.49
N VAL A 377 25.15 -12.13 2.90
CA VAL A 377 24.02 -12.91 3.44
C VAL A 377 24.45 -14.34 3.68
N ASP A 378 24.10 -14.88 4.84
CA ASP A 378 24.28 -16.30 5.18
C ASP A 378 22.94 -16.92 5.63
N GLU A 379 23.00 -18.09 6.27
CA GLU A 379 21.79 -18.80 6.72
C GLU A 379 21.15 -18.17 7.97
N ASP A 380 21.94 -17.42 8.73
CA ASP A 380 21.56 -16.91 10.04
C ASP A 380 21.17 -15.42 10.00
N GLY A 381 21.66 -14.67 9.02
CA GLY A 381 21.37 -13.25 8.87
C GLY A 381 22.22 -12.56 7.81
N CYS A 382 22.62 -11.32 8.12
CA CYS A 382 23.47 -10.53 7.25
C CYS A 382 24.73 -10.06 7.98
N LEU A 383 25.84 -10.02 7.24
CA LEU A 383 27.12 -9.50 7.69
C LEU A 383 27.46 -8.23 6.92
N ASN A 384 28.23 -7.34 7.55
CA ASN A 384 28.82 -6.23 6.80
C ASN A 384 29.97 -6.72 5.91
N ILE A 385 30.50 -5.83 5.08
CA ILE A 385 31.62 -6.12 4.16
C ILE A 385 32.89 -6.61 4.86
N LYS A 386 33.02 -6.44 6.18
CA LYS A 386 34.15 -6.95 6.99
C LYS A 386 33.87 -8.33 7.58
N GLY A 387 32.77 -8.98 7.21
CA GLY A 387 32.35 -10.29 7.72
C GLY A 387 31.84 -10.27 9.16
N MET A 388 31.51 -9.10 9.72
CA MET A 388 30.93 -9.01 11.06
C MET A 388 29.40 -9.09 10.99
N PRO A 389 28.75 -9.96 11.81
CA PRO A 389 27.30 -10.06 11.85
C PRO A 389 26.64 -8.74 12.31
N VAL A 390 25.72 -8.22 11.50
CA VAL A 390 24.98 -6.97 11.76
C VAL A 390 23.47 -7.14 11.81
N LEU A 391 22.94 -8.25 11.29
CA LEU A 391 21.54 -8.63 11.36
C LEU A 391 21.44 -10.12 11.61
N LYS A 392 20.42 -10.55 12.37
CA LYS A 392 20.04 -11.95 12.52
C LYS A 392 18.56 -12.13 12.12
N PHE A 393 18.26 -13.18 11.37
CA PHE A 393 16.89 -13.50 10.97
C PHE A 393 16.06 -14.01 12.16
N SER A 394 14.76 -13.69 12.15
CA SER A 394 13.79 -14.25 13.08
C SER A 394 13.57 -15.74 12.80
N ASN A 395 13.15 -16.53 13.79
CA ASN A 395 12.85 -17.95 13.57
C ASN A 395 11.76 -18.16 12.50
N LYS A 396 10.77 -17.25 12.45
CA LYS A 396 9.75 -17.26 11.42
C LYS A 396 10.37 -17.12 10.02
N PHE A 397 11.24 -16.12 9.85
CA PHE A 397 11.87 -15.87 8.55
C PHE A 397 12.86 -16.97 8.16
N LYS A 398 13.53 -17.61 9.13
CA LYS A 398 14.37 -18.79 8.85
C LYS A 398 13.56 -19.96 8.26
N ASN A 399 12.33 -20.18 8.72
CA ASN A 399 11.45 -21.20 8.15
C ASN A 399 11.02 -20.83 6.71
N GLU A 400 10.71 -19.55 6.47
CA GLU A 400 10.43 -19.04 5.12
C GLU A 400 11.64 -19.21 4.18
N LEU A 401 12.84 -18.92 4.67
CA LEU A 401 14.10 -19.13 3.94
C LEU A 401 14.32 -20.61 3.60
N GLN A 402 13.92 -21.54 4.48
CA GLN A 402 13.97 -22.98 4.19
C GLN A 402 12.98 -23.36 3.08
N ALA A 403 11.78 -22.81 3.06
CA ALA A 403 10.81 -23.04 1.99
C ALA A 403 11.33 -22.53 0.64
N LEU A 404 11.92 -21.33 0.60
CA LEU A 404 12.57 -20.80 -0.60
C LEU A 404 13.69 -21.71 -1.12
N ARG A 405 14.48 -22.30 -0.21
CA ARG A 405 15.53 -23.27 -0.57
C ARG A 405 15.00 -24.56 -1.16
N GLN A 406 13.83 -25.03 -0.71
CA GLN A 406 13.15 -26.18 -1.32
C GLN A 406 12.72 -25.87 -2.76
N GLY A 407 12.42 -24.59 -3.06
CA GLY A 407 12.24 -24.07 -4.42
C GLY A 407 13.53 -23.76 -5.18
N ASN A 408 14.69 -24.22 -4.71
CA ASN A 408 16.03 -23.96 -5.26
C ASN A 408 16.50 -22.49 -5.24
N TYR A 409 15.86 -21.62 -4.46
CA TYR A 409 16.31 -20.24 -4.29
C TYR A 409 17.37 -20.11 -3.20
N ARG A 410 18.44 -19.37 -3.49
CA ARG A 410 19.51 -19.06 -2.55
C ARG A 410 19.71 -17.55 -2.48
N PRO A 411 19.83 -16.96 -1.27
CA PRO A 411 20.17 -15.55 -1.16
C PRO A 411 21.58 -15.33 -1.69
N GLN A 412 21.76 -14.33 -2.55
CA GLN A 412 23.05 -13.95 -3.11
C GLN A 412 23.57 -12.63 -2.54
N LYS A 413 22.65 -11.68 -2.31
CA LYS A 413 22.99 -10.32 -1.94
C LYS A 413 21.93 -9.74 -1.02
N ALA A 414 22.37 -8.84 -0.14
CA ALA A 414 21.49 -7.95 0.59
C ALA A 414 21.92 -6.50 0.42
N ARG A 415 20.96 -5.59 0.50
CA ARG A 415 21.21 -4.15 0.52
C ARG A 415 20.34 -3.50 1.59
N VAL A 416 20.91 -2.66 2.44
CA VAL A 416 20.15 -1.95 3.48
C VAL A 416 19.15 -1.02 2.79
N ARG A 417 17.85 -1.32 2.88
CA ARG A 417 16.81 -0.45 2.32
C ARG A 417 16.34 0.58 3.33
N PHE A 418 16.04 0.15 4.56
CA PHE A 418 15.64 1.05 5.64
C PHE A 418 16.52 0.91 6.86
N MET A 419 16.76 2.03 7.54
CA MET A 419 17.29 2.07 8.89
C MET A 419 16.25 2.73 9.79
N VAL A 420 15.78 2.02 10.80
CA VAL A 420 14.64 2.45 11.62
C VAL A 420 14.97 2.34 13.09
N TYR A 421 14.42 3.23 13.90
CA TYR A 421 14.51 3.13 15.35
C TYR A 421 13.32 2.34 15.88
N TRP A 422 13.62 1.27 16.62
CA TRP A 422 12.62 0.45 17.27
C TRP A 422 12.70 0.62 18.78
N GLN A 423 11.56 0.87 19.41
CA GLN A 423 11.46 1.02 20.86
C GLN A 423 11.19 -0.33 21.52
N LYS A 424 11.99 -0.69 22.51
CA LYS A 424 11.80 -1.93 23.27
C LYS A 424 10.64 -1.78 24.24
N THR A 425 9.78 -2.79 24.33
CA THR A 425 8.56 -2.80 25.15
C THR A 425 8.83 -2.62 26.65
N ASP A 426 10.05 -2.92 27.10
CA ASP A 426 10.36 -3.10 28.53
C ASP A 426 11.10 -1.92 29.18
N ASN A 427 11.69 -0.98 28.43
CA ASN A 427 12.59 0.02 29.02
C ASN A 427 12.70 1.40 28.33
N GLU A 428 11.70 1.83 27.53
CA GLU A 428 11.72 3.08 26.73
C GLU A 428 12.91 3.25 25.77
N GLU A 429 13.83 2.30 25.72
CA GLU A 429 15.07 2.41 24.99
C GLU A 429 14.86 2.14 23.50
N GLU A 430 15.42 3.02 22.67
CA GLU A 430 15.34 2.90 21.22
C GLU A 430 16.63 2.35 20.62
N ILE A 431 16.48 1.39 19.72
CA ILE A 431 17.58 0.67 19.08
C ILE A 431 17.51 0.86 17.57
N PRO A 432 18.62 1.23 16.90
CA PRO A 432 18.65 1.27 15.45
C PRO A 432 18.64 -0.16 14.88
N VAL A 433 17.71 -0.41 13.97
CA VAL A 433 17.50 -1.67 13.27
C VAL A 433 17.69 -1.45 11.77
N ILE A 434 18.41 -2.35 11.11
CA ILE A 434 18.54 -2.36 9.64
C ILE A 434 17.52 -3.34 9.05
N LEU A 435 16.88 -2.93 7.96
CA LEU A 435 15.88 -3.70 7.22
C LEU A 435 16.30 -3.77 5.75
N PRO A 436 17.04 -4.83 5.34
CA PRO A 436 17.53 -4.96 3.99
C PRO A 436 16.49 -5.50 2.99
N GLU A 437 16.74 -5.25 1.72
CA GLU A 437 16.25 -6.05 0.59
C GLU A 437 17.18 -7.26 0.43
N LEU A 438 16.63 -8.47 0.40
CA LEU A 438 17.34 -9.70 0.04
C LEU A 438 17.05 -10.07 -1.41
N TYR A 439 18.10 -10.43 -2.14
CA TYR A 439 18.03 -10.86 -3.54
C TYR A 439 18.39 -12.34 -3.61
N PHE A 440 17.49 -13.11 -4.24
CA PHE A 440 17.60 -14.56 -4.39
C PHE A 440 17.78 -14.93 -5.84
N GLU A 441 18.54 -16.00 -6.08
CA GLU A 441 18.67 -16.62 -7.39
C GLU A 441 18.29 -18.09 -7.30
N ARG A 442 17.53 -18.57 -8.29
CA ARG A 442 17.19 -19.97 -8.47
C ARG A 442 18.43 -20.66 -9.04
N LYS A 443 18.99 -21.62 -8.31
CA LYS A 443 20.04 -22.48 -8.85
C LYS A 443 19.39 -23.60 -9.64
N PHE A 444 19.57 -23.61 -10.95
CA PHE A 444 19.29 -24.79 -11.75
C PHE A 444 20.29 -25.88 -11.35
N GLN A 445 19.82 -27.10 -11.11
CA GLN A 445 20.71 -28.25 -11.01
C GLN A 445 21.31 -28.45 -12.41
N GLU A 446 22.65 -28.32 -12.52
CA GLU A 446 23.39 -28.70 -13.73
C GLU A 446 23.27 -30.20 -14.02
#